data_AF-A0A9D0VBK4-F1
#
_entry.id   AF-A0A9D0VBK4-F1
#
_cell.length_a   1.000
_cell.length_b   1.000
_cell.length_c   1.000
_cell.angle_alpha   90.00
_cell.angle_beta   90.00
_cell.angle_gamma   90.00
#
_symmetry.space_group_name_H-M   'P 1'
#
loop_
_entity.id
_entity.type
_entity.pdbx_description
1 polymer ?
#
loop_
_entity_poly.entity_id
_entity_poly.type
_entity_poly.pdbx_seq_one_letter_code
_entity_poly.pdbx_strand_id
1 'polypeptide(L)'
;MILRSTTLLALASCSFELPMISEVRPPAGSAEAALTKPLHEPLHEPLHGALEVAAVEAPGVEHEPVSRELPPFELPDLGPRPSDPYEGMRFDLAKARQELYLRRLKGEIVTDDALATLVWYLPPLMESWVGTKWSYSGTTQRPRRGKIACGYYVSTVLQHAGFGVDRVDLARQASEQIIRSLVPDPDIERLYHRSQPKVVDHVLASGEGIYVVGLDTHVGFLVASDDQVRFCHSSRRKVRRRRIGVVCEEARTSPSLKSRYTVLGRLDDPSLLDAWVAGAALPTARKGEASAFSPPETGDGLADLGPETEPPLH
;
A
#
# COMPACT_ATOMS: atom_id res chain seq x y z
N MET A 1 26.53 -33.39 -58.13
CA MET A 1 26.47 -32.00 -57.65
C MET A 1 25.75 -32.01 -56.31
N ILE A 2 26.50 -31.80 -55.20
CA ILE A 2 26.11 -31.20 -53.89
C ILE A 2 24.93 -31.88 -53.14
N LEU A 3 25.14 -32.74 -52.14
CA LEU A 3 25.50 -32.56 -50.71
C LEU A 3 24.31 -32.40 -49.73
N ARG A 4 24.42 -33.21 -48.66
CA ARG A 4 23.66 -33.40 -47.41
C ARG A 4 23.04 -32.13 -46.77
N SER A 5 21.91 -32.30 -46.06
CA SER A 5 21.78 -31.72 -44.70
C SER A 5 20.67 -32.36 -43.87
N THR A 6 21.07 -32.93 -42.73
CA THR A 6 20.28 -33.34 -41.57
C THR A 6 20.03 -32.12 -40.70
N THR A 7 18.84 -31.93 -40.12
CA THR A 7 18.69 -30.99 -38.98
C THR A 7 17.60 -31.46 -38.01
N LEU A 8 18.06 -31.94 -36.85
CA LEU A 8 17.28 -32.02 -35.62
C LEU A 8 16.88 -30.61 -35.18
N LEU A 9 15.61 -30.39 -34.82
CA LEU A 9 15.22 -29.21 -34.05
C LEU A 9 15.26 -29.55 -32.56
N ALA A 10 16.17 -28.88 -31.86
CA ALA A 10 16.33 -28.94 -30.42
C ALA A 10 15.19 -28.16 -29.71
N LEU A 11 14.71 -28.74 -28.61
CA LEU A 11 13.87 -28.07 -27.62
C LEU A 11 14.69 -27.00 -26.91
N ALA A 12 14.27 -25.73 -27.01
CA ALA A 12 14.79 -24.65 -26.20
C ALA A 12 13.83 -24.39 -25.04
N SER A 13 14.21 -24.86 -23.86
CA SER A 13 13.61 -24.43 -22.59
C SER A 13 13.99 -22.97 -22.34
N CYS A 14 13.01 -22.07 -22.33
CA CYS A 14 13.19 -20.71 -21.83
C CYS A 14 12.95 -20.71 -20.32
N SER A 15 14.03 -20.74 -19.55
CA SER A 15 14.04 -20.33 -18.15
C SER A 15 13.96 -18.81 -18.10
N PHE A 16 13.03 -18.26 -17.32
CA PHE A 16 12.89 -16.83 -17.08
C PHE A 16 13.61 -16.53 -15.75
N GLU A 17 14.78 -15.91 -15.81
CA GLU A 17 15.52 -15.40 -14.64
C GLU A 17 15.19 -13.91 -14.46
N LEU A 18 14.80 -13.51 -13.24
CA LEU A 18 14.78 -12.12 -12.80
C LEU A 18 16.24 -11.63 -12.67
N PRO A 19 16.56 -10.37 -13.00
CA PRO A 19 17.93 -9.88 -12.86
C PRO A 19 18.27 -9.70 -11.38
N MET A 20 19.29 -10.45 -10.93
CA MET A 20 20.00 -10.23 -9.67
C MET A 20 20.60 -8.83 -9.67
N ILE A 21 20.19 -7.97 -8.73
CA ILE A 21 20.72 -6.63 -8.55
C ILE A 21 22.10 -6.76 -7.86
N SER A 22 23.15 -6.46 -8.63
CA SER A 22 24.54 -6.42 -8.17
C SER A 22 24.84 -5.12 -7.41
N GLU A 23 25.71 -5.24 -6.39
CA GLU A 23 26.17 -4.21 -5.46
C GLU A 23 26.61 -2.91 -6.14
N VAL A 24 26.04 -1.79 -5.69
CA VAL A 24 26.53 -0.45 -6.03
C VAL A 24 27.70 -0.10 -5.12
N ARG A 25 28.88 0.01 -5.73
CA ARG A 25 30.12 0.48 -5.10
C ARG A 25 30.09 2.01 -4.98
N PRO A 26 30.47 2.60 -3.83
CA PRO A 26 30.46 4.06 -3.66
C PRO A 26 31.66 4.73 -4.35
N PRO A 27 31.53 5.97 -4.86
CA PRO A 27 32.65 6.72 -5.42
C PRO A 27 33.57 7.30 -4.34
N ALA A 28 34.87 7.27 -4.65
CA ALA A 28 35.97 7.75 -3.82
C ALA A 28 36.13 9.29 -3.83
N GLY A 29 36.15 9.88 -2.64
CA GLY A 29 37.09 10.89 -2.10
C GLY A 29 37.56 12.09 -2.91
N SER A 30 37.41 13.28 -2.31
CA SER A 30 38.46 14.29 -2.04
C SER A 30 37.87 15.45 -1.21
N ALA A 31 38.53 16.19 -0.33
CA ALA A 31 39.68 16.00 0.56
C ALA A 31 39.60 17.15 1.62
N GLU A 32 40.01 16.82 2.84
CA GLU A 32 40.57 17.62 3.96
C GLU A 32 40.31 19.12 4.17
N ALA A 33 39.98 19.47 5.42
CA ALA A 33 40.80 20.38 6.25
C ALA A 33 40.49 20.19 7.75
N ALA A 34 41.55 20.10 8.56
CA ALA A 34 41.59 19.75 9.97
C ALA A 34 41.42 20.94 10.94
N LEU A 35 41.04 20.69 12.21
CA LEU A 35 41.62 21.34 13.40
C LEU A 35 41.28 20.63 14.73
N THR A 36 42.29 19.97 15.31
CA THR A 36 42.77 19.94 16.73
C THR A 36 41.87 19.59 17.94
N LYS A 37 42.26 18.47 18.59
CA LYS A 37 42.12 17.89 19.98
C LYS A 37 42.32 18.84 21.19
N PRO A 38 42.23 18.42 22.51
CA PRO A 38 42.09 17.06 23.11
C PRO A 38 41.15 16.86 24.36
N LEU A 39 40.90 15.56 24.64
CA LEU A 39 40.88 14.82 25.93
C LEU A 39 40.24 15.40 27.20
N HIS A 40 39.24 14.69 27.74
CA HIS A 40 39.24 14.24 29.14
C HIS A 40 38.35 12.99 29.30
N GLU A 41 38.88 11.98 29.96
CA GLU A 41 38.23 10.72 30.37
C GLU A 41 38.43 10.58 31.91
N PRO A 42 37.97 9.50 32.56
CA PRO A 42 36.63 9.26 33.14
C PRO A 42 36.67 9.22 34.67
N LEU A 43 35.53 9.29 35.39
CA LEU A 43 35.47 8.79 36.78
C LEU A 43 34.05 8.38 37.26
N HIS A 44 33.99 7.12 37.72
CA HIS A 44 33.25 6.53 38.85
C HIS A 44 31.73 6.22 38.81
N GLU A 45 31.49 4.91 38.64
CA GLU A 45 30.81 3.95 39.55
C GLU A 45 29.28 3.82 39.67
N PRO A 46 28.79 2.56 39.85
CA PRO A 46 27.38 2.20 39.84
C PRO A 46 26.79 2.13 41.26
N LEU A 47 25.55 2.57 41.44
CA LEU A 47 24.79 2.34 42.67
C LEU A 47 23.77 1.23 42.46
N HIS A 48 24.07 0.10 43.08
CA HIS A 48 23.14 -0.97 43.43
C HIS A 48 21.99 -0.43 44.27
N GLY A 49 20.77 -0.77 43.88
CA GLY A 49 19.57 -0.63 44.70
C GLY A 49 18.64 -1.80 44.40
N ALA A 50 18.84 -2.90 45.13
CA ALA A 50 17.94 -4.04 45.13
C ALA A 50 16.63 -3.63 45.81
N LEU A 51 15.50 -3.78 45.11
CA LEU A 51 14.19 -3.83 45.73
C LEU A 51 13.63 -5.23 45.46
N GLU A 52 13.65 -6.07 46.48
CA GLU A 52 12.87 -7.30 46.54
C GLU A 52 11.39 -6.94 46.43
N VAL A 53 10.75 -7.41 45.36
CA VAL A 53 9.29 -7.45 45.29
C VAL A 53 8.90 -8.91 45.43
N ALA A 54 8.26 -9.22 46.55
CA ALA A 54 7.74 -10.54 46.87
C ALA A 54 6.79 -11.01 45.77
N ALA A 55 7.04 -12.22 45.27
CA ALA A 55 6.16 -12.92 44.37
C ALA A 55 4.83 -13.23 45.07
N VAL A 56 3.74 -12.71 44.54
CA VAL A 56 2.40 -13.23 44.79
C VAL A 56 2.05 -14.06 43.56
N GLU A 57 2.08 -15.39 43.72
CA GLU A 57 1.62 -16.33 42.69
C GLU A 57 0.10 -16.15 42.49
N ALA A 58 -0.28 -15.65 41.31
CA ALA A 58 -1.65 -15.73 40.82
C ALA A 58 -1.86 -17.11 40.17
N PRO A 59 -3.04 -17.74 40.33
CA PRO A 59 -3.30 -19.07 39.79
C PRO A 59 -3.26 -19.06 38.26
N GLY A 60 -2.60 -20.07 37.71
CA GLY A 60 -2.36 -20.25 36.28
C GLY A 60 -3.64 -20.21 35.46
N VAL A 61 -3.72 -19.24 34.56
CA VAL A 61 -4.54 -19.34 33.37
C VAL A 61 -3.63 -19.91 32.29
N GLU A 62 -3.83 -21.18 31.97
CA GLU A 62 -3.22 -21.78 30.78
C GLU A 62 -3.77 -21.02 29.57
N HIS A 63 -2.97 -20.12 29.03
CA HIS A 63 -3.18 -19.60 27.70
C HIS A 63 -2.77 -20.72 26.73
N GLU A 64 -3.74 -21.55 26.33
CA GLU A 64 -3.59 -22.28 25.07
C GLU A 64 -3.27 -21.25 23.99
N PRO A 65 -2.14 -21.38 23.27
CA PRO A 65 -1.93 -20.57 22.10
C PRO A 65 -3.00 -20.99 21.11
N VAL A 66 -4.03 -20.16 20.94
CA VAL A 66 -4.91 -20.23 19.78
C VAL A 66 -4.09 -19.76 18.59
N SER A 67 -3.15 -20.60 18.15
CA SER A 67 -2.65 -20.62 16.80
C SER A 67 -3.84 -21.04 15.94
N ARG A 68 -4.68 -20.05 15.63
CA ARG A 68 -5.68 -20.19 14.58
C ARG A 68 -4.89 -20.35 13.29
N GLU A 69 -4.56 -21.60 12.95
CA GLU A 69 -4.02 -21.94 11.65
C GLU A 69 -4.95 -21.32 10.62
N LEU A 70 -4.46 -20.29 9.93
CA LEU A 70 -5.18 -19.70 8.83
C LEU A 70 -5.43 -20.83 7.84
N PRO A 71 -6.68 -21.05 7.39
CA PRO A 71 -6.97 -22.13 6.47
C PRO A 71 -6.03 -22.01 5.27
N PRO A 72 -5.47 -23.13 4.77
CA PRO A 72 -4.50 -23.07 3.69
C PRO A 72 -5.13 -22.34 2.51
N PHE A 73 -4.56 -21.18 2.17
CA PHE A 73 -4.92 -20.47 0.95
C PHE A 73 -4.57 -21.41 -0.21
N GLU A 74 -5.60 -22.04 -0.80
CA GLU A 74 -5.42 -22.80 -2.02
C GLU A 74 -4.91 -21.83 -3.08
N LEU A 75 -3.68 -22.07 -3.52
CA LEU A 75 -3.07 -21.28 -4.56
C LEU A 75 -3.91 -21.44 -5.84
N PRO A 76 -4.46 -20.35 -6.38
CA PRO A 76 -5.31 -20.46 -7.56
C PRO A 76 -4.49 -20.96 -8.74
N ASP A 77 -5.02 -21.94 -9.47
CA ASP A 77 -4.50 -22.26 -10.80
C ASP A 77 -4.77 -21.08 -11.73
N LEU A 78 -3.71 -20.35 -12.09
CA LEU A 78 -3.80 -19.17 -12.94
C LEU A 78 -4.00 -19.53 -14.43
N GLY A 79 -3.81 -20.80 -14.81
CA GLY A 79 -3.88 -21.25 -16.19
C GLY A 79 -2.77 -20.65 -17.09
N PRO A 80 -2.95 -20.66 -18.42
CA PRO A 80 -1.99 -20.06 -19.34
C PRO A 80 -2.06 -18.53 -19.34
N ARG A 81 -0.89 -17.88 -19.45
CA ARG A 81 -0.80 -16.42 -19.55
C ARG A 81 -1.62 -15.88 -20.74
N PRO A 82 -2.54 -14.92 -20.52
CA PRO A 82 -3.29 -14.29 -21.61
C PRO A 82 -2.41 -13.50 -22.59
N SER A 83 -2.85 -13.41 -23.86
CA SER A 83 -2.17 -12.62 -24.90
C SER A 83 -2.53 -11.13 -24.87
N ASP A 84 -3.69 -10.78 -24.31
CA ASP A 84 -4.06 -9.37 -24.08
C ASP A 84 -3.04 -8.72 -23.13
N PRO A 85 -2.42 -7.57 -23.49
CA PRO A 85 -1.37 -6.99 -22.66
C PRO A 85 -1.80 -6.64 -21.24
N TYR A 86 -3.04 -6.20 -21.05
CA TYR A 86 -3.55 -5.83 -19.72
C TYR A 86 -3.82 -7.07 -18.87
N GLU A 87 -4.48 -8.07 -19.43
CA GLU A 87 -4.73 -9.33 -18.73
C GLU A 87 -3.43 -10.12 -18.49
N GLY A 88 -2.47 -10.05 -19.42
CA GLY A 88 -1.13 -10.62 -19.25
C GLY A 88 -0.37 -9.99 -18.08
N MET A 89 -0.43 -8.66 -17.93
CA MET A 89 0.18 -7.97 -16.79
C MET A 89 -0.47 -8.35 -15.45
N ARG A 90 -1.81 -8.48 -15.42
CA ARG A 90 -2.52 -8.97 -14.23
C ARG A 90 -2.12 -10.40 -13.87
N PHE A 91 -1.97 -11.25 -14.89
CA PHE A 91 -1.48 -12.61 -14.71
C PHE A 91 -0.06 -12.62 -14.14
N ASP A 92 0.86 -11.84 -14.69
CA ASP A 92 2.25 -11.78 -14.25
C ASP A 92 2.35 -11.28 -12.79
N LEU A 93 1.57 -10.27 -12.42
CA LEU A 93 1.46 -9.79 -11.04
C LEU A 93 0.89 -10.85 -10.09
N ALA A 94 -0.17 -11.57 -10.50
CA ALA A 94 -0.75 -12.64 -9.70
C ALA A 94 0.25 -13.79 -9.46
N LYS A 95 1.04 -14.12 -10.50
CA LYS A 95 2.12 -15.12 -10.39
C LYS A 95 3.23 -14.67 -9.45
N ALA A 96 3.71 -13.43 -9.59
CA ALA A 96 4.72 -12.88 -8.68
C ALA A 96 4.23 -12.88 -7.23
N ARG A 97 2.97 -12.53 -6.98
CA ARG A 97 2.37 -12.60 -5.65
C ARG A 97 2.32 -14.03 -5.10
N GLN A 98 1.95 -15.01 -5.92
CA GLN A 98 1.94 -16.43 -5.53
C GLN A 98 3.35 -16.93 -5.16
N GLU A 99 4.38 -16.50 -5.88
CA GLU A 99 5.78 -16.80 -5.55
C GLU A 99 6.17 -16.19 -4.19
N LEU A 100 5.80 -14.94 -3.92
CA LEU A 100 6.02 -14.29 -2.62
C LEU A 100 5.28 -15.01 -1.48
N TYR A 101 4.04 -15.44 -1.71
CA TYR A 101 3.27 -16.21 -0.73
C TYR A 101 3.96 -17.54 -0.40
N LEU A 102 4.44 -18.28 -1.40
CA LEU A 102 5.17 -19.53 -1.20
C LEU A 102 6.49 -19.34 -0.45
N ARG A 103 7.22 -18.25 -0.71
CA ARG A 103 8.44 -17.87 0.03
C ARG A 103 8.11 -17.52 1.49
N ARG A 104 7.04 -16.76 1.73
CA ARG A 104 6.53 -16.45 3.07
C ARG A 104 6.19 -17.71 3.87
N LEU A 105 5.54 -18.71 3.23
CA LEU A 105 5.25 -20.00 3.88
C LEU A 105 6.51 -20.78 4.30
N LYS A 106 7.65 -20.53 3.66
CA LYS A 106 8.96 -21.10 4.05
C LYS A 106 9.65 -20.30 5.16
N GLY A 107 9.01 -19.25 5.67
CA GLY A 107 9.55 -18.38 6.72
C GLY A 107 10.40 -17.22 6.19
N GLU A 108 10.41 -16.94 4.88
CA GLU A 108 11.10 -15.76 4.34
C GLU A 108 10.32 -14.48 4.64
N ILE A 109 11.02 -13.41 5.02
CA ILE A 109 10.47 -12.06 5.08
C ILE A 109 10.44 -11.52 3.65
N VAL A 110 9.25 -11.22 3.13
CA VAL A 110 9.03 -10.84 1.73
C VAL A 110 8.45 -9.44 1.56
N THR A 111 8.39 -8.64 2.63
CA THR A 111 7.73 -7.33 2.65
C THR A 111 8.36 -6.36 1.64
N ASP A 112 9.69 -6.26 1.58
CA ASP A 112 10.39 -5.39 0.63
C ASP A 112 10.19 -5.86 -0.82
N ASP A 113 10.24 -7.17 -1.07
CA ASP A 113 10.00 -7.75 -2.39
C ASP A 113 8.54 -7.53 -2.84
N ALA A 114 7.58 -7.59 -1.90
CA ALA A 114 6.17 -7.29 -2.17
C ALA A 114 5.97 -5.82 -2.53
N LEU A 115 6.60 -4.91 -1.79
CA LEU A 115 6.59 -3.49 -2.11
C LEU A 115 7.20 -3.22 -3.49
N ALA A 116 8.39 -3.77 -3.76
CA ALA A 116 9.06 -3.63 -5.05
C ALA A 116 8.20 -4.16 -6.21
N THR A 117 7.53 -5.30 -6.00
CA THR A 117 6.59 -5.88 -6.98
C THR A 117 5.42 -4.92 -7.24
N LEU A 118 4.80 -4.36 -6.21
CA LEU A 118 3.70 -3.41 -6.37
C LEU A 118 4.15 -2.13 -7.06
N VAL A 119 5.29 -1.55 -6.66
CA VAL A 119 5.87 -0.35 -7.29
C VAL A 119 6.15 -0.58 -8.78
N TRP A 120 6.57 -1.80 -9.16
CA TRP A 120 6.80 -2.16 -10.57
C TRP A 120 5.50 -2.27 -11.38
N TYR A 121 4.48 -2.98 -10.86
CA TYR A 121 3.29 -3.34 -11.66
C TYR A 121 2.15 -2.31 -11.59
N LEU A 122 1.98 -1.59 -10.48
CA LEU A 122 0.83 -0.69 -10.32
C LEU A 122 0.85 0.50 -11.29
N PRO A 123 1.97 1.22 -11.53
CA PRO A 123 1.99 2.33 -12.47
C PRO A 123 1.58 1.95 -13.90
N PRO A 124 2.13 0.89 -14.55
CA PRO A 124 1.68 0.50 -15.89
C PRO A 124 0.24 -0.07 -15.89
N LEU A 125 -0.21 -0.68 -14.79
CA LEU A 125 -1.61 -1.10 -14.64
C LEU A 125 -2.55 0.11 -14.64
N MET A 126 -2.22 1.18 -13.91
CA MET A 126 -2.93 2.46 -13.90
C MET A 126 -2.93 3.11 -15.29
N GLU A 127 -1.78 3.16 -15.96
CA GLU A 127 -1.64 3.76 -17.29
C GLU A 127 -2.48 3.06 -18.36
N SER A 128 -2.68 1.74 -18.24
CA SER A 128 -3.51 0.99 -19.16
C SER A 128 -4.95 1.51 -19.24
N TRP A 129 -5.45 2.13 -18.16
CA TRP A 129 -6.77 2.75 -18.11
C TRP A 129 -6.85 4.12 -18.77
N VAL A 130 -5.74 4.78 -19.07
CA VAL A 130 -5.74 6.12 -19.68
C VAL A 130 -6.61 6.14 -20.95
N GLY A 131 -7.49 7.13 -21.03
CA GLY A 131 -8.48 7.25 -22.11
C GLY A 131 -9.81 6.55 -21.86
N THR A 132 -9.97 5.77 -20.78
CA THR A 132 -11.27 5.27 -20.34
C THR A 132 -12.17 6.46 -20.02
N LYS A 133 -13.34 6.55 -20.66
CA LYS A 133 -14.24 7.70 -20.49
C LYS A 133 -14.73 7.83 -19.04
N TRP A 134 -14.96 9.05 -18.58
CA TRP A 134 -15.54 9.27 -17.27
C TRP A 134 -17.08 9.25 -17.30
N SER A 135 -17.69 8.80 -16.21
CA SER A 135 -19.10 9.01 -15.85
C SER A 135 -19.24 8.92 -14.34
N TYR A 136 -20.16 9.69 -13.75
CA TYR A 136 -20.48 9.59 -12.32
C TYR A 136 -20.96 8.18 -11.94
N SER A 137 -21.79 7.57 -12.78
CA SER A 137 -22.26 6.18 -12.67
C SER A 137 -21.37 5.17 -13.40
N GLY A 138 -20.15 5.56 -13.78
CA GLY A 138 -19.25 4.69 -14.54
C GLY A 138 -18.69 3.56 -13.68
N THR A 139 -18.95 2.32 -14.08
CA THR A 139 -18.56 1.12 -13.31
C THR A 139 -17.84 0.08 -14.18
N THR A 140 -17.32 0.45 -15.34
CA THR A 140 -16.60 -0.50 -16.21
C THR A 140 -15.44 -1.16 -15.45
N GLN A 141 -15.18 -2.42 -15.79
CA GLN A 141 -14.08 -3.22 -15.26
C GLN A 141 -13.03 -3.47 -16.35
N ARG A 142 -13.14 -2.81 -17.50
CA ARG A 142 -12.20 -3.01 -18.61
C ARG A 142 -11.58 -1.67 -19.02
N PRO A 143 -10.24 -1.56 -19.07
CA PRO A 143 -9.59 -0.34 -19.52
C PRO A 143 -10.03 -0.01 -20.94
N ARG A 144 -10.19 1.29 -21.19
CA ARG A 144 -10.57 1.91 -22.48
C ARG A 144 -11.92 1.47 -23.04
N ARG A 145 -12.73 0.73 -22.26
CA ARG A 145 -14.08 0.29 -22.62
C ARG A 145 -15.09 0.84 -21.62
N GLY A 146 -16.24 1.31 -22.11
CA GLY A 146 -17.28 1.86 -21.24
C GLY A 146 -16.86 3.16 -20.56
N LYS A 147 -17.31 3.36 -19.31
CA LYS A 147 -17.04 4.55 -18.51
C LYS A 147 -16.71 4.18 -17.06
N ILE A 148 -15.89 4.98 -16.36
CA ILE A 148 -15.48 4.73 -14.96
C ILE A 148 -15.50 6.00 -14.11
N ALA A 149 -16.03 5.93 -12.89
CA ALA A 149 -15.97 6.99 -11.89
C ALA A 149 -14.63 6.96 -11.12
N CYS A 150 -14.33 7.97 -10.30
CA CYS A 150 -13.06 8.06 -9.58
C CYS A 150 -12.88 6.98 -8.50
N GLY A 151 -13.89 6.76 -7.65
CA GLY A 151 -13.86 5.67 -6.65
C GLY A 151 -13.76 4.30 -7.30
N TYR A 152 -14.56 4.04 -8.35
CA TYR A 152 -14.49 2.80 -9.12
C TYR A 152 -13.15 2.62 -9.83
N TYR A 153 -12.48 3.69 -10.28
CA TYR A 153 -11.14 3.57 -10.85
C TYR A 153 -10.14 3.07 -9.82
N VAL A 154 -10.11 3.68 -8.62
CA VAL A 154 -9.22 3.27 -7.53
C VAL A 154 -9.50 1.83 -7.10
N SER A 155 -10.76 1.51 -6.80
CA SER A 155 -11.10 0.17 -6.32
C SER A 155 -10.92 -0.92 -7.37
N THR A 156 -11.13 -0.62 -8.66
CA THR A 156 -10.87 -1.59 -9.73
C THR A 156 -9.38 -1.83 -9.93
N VAL A 157 -8.54 -0.78 -9.89
CA VAL A 157 -7.08 -0.94 -10.00
C VAL A 157 -6.55 -1.78 -8.83
N LEU A 158 -6.98 -1.49 -7.60
CA LEU A 158 -6.59 -2.27 -6.42
C LEU A 158 -7.04 -3.74 -6.52
N GLN A 159 -8.31 -3.98 -6.85
CA GLN A 159 -8.82 -5.34 -7.04
C GLN A 159 -8.07 -6.08 -8.16
N HIS A 160 -7.79 -5.42 -9.29
CA HIS A 160 -7.06 -6.01 -10.40
C HIS A 160 -5.59 -6.27 -10.11
N ALA A 161 -5.01 -5.53 -9.15
CA ALA A 161 -3.69 -5.77 -8.59
C ALA A 161 -3.67 -6.86 -7.50
N GLY A 162 -4.82 -7.46 -7.20
CA GLY A 162 -4.94 -8.58 -6.26
C GLY A 162 -5.23 -8.17 -4.82
N PHE A 163 -5.42 -6.89 -4.50
CA PHE A 163 -5.88 -6.52 -3.16
C PHE A 163 -7.27 -7.09 -2.89
N GLY A 164 -7.48 -7.67 -1.71
CA GLY A 164 -8.72 -8.31 -1.30
C GLY A 164 -9.86 -7.33 -0.96
N VAL A 165 -10.02 -6.25 -1.75
CA VAL A 165 -11.02 -5.21 -1.52
C VAL A 165 -12.39 -5.59 -2.10
N ASP A 166 -13.47 -5.21 -1.41
CA ASP A 166 -14.78 -5.13 -2.06
C ASP A 166 -14.81 -3.91 -2.98
N ARG A 167 -14.75 -4.18 -4.29
CA ARG A 167 -14.68 -3.12 -5.31
C ARG A 167 -15.86 -2.16 -5.24
N VAL A 168 -17.08 -2.65 -5.00
CA VAL A 168 -18.30 -1.85 -5.07
C VAL A 168 -18.45 -1.01 -3.82
N ASP A 169 -18.26 -1.63 -2.66
CA ASP A 169 -18.40 -0.95 -1.38
C ASP A 169 -17.30 0.09 -1.20
N LEU A 170 -16.05 -0.26 -1.50
CA LEU A 170 -14.92 0.68 -1.46
C LEU A 170 -15.15 1.86 -2.41
N ALA A 171 -15.62 1.62 -3.64
CA ALA A 171 -15.83 2.69 -4.63
C ALA A 171 -16.86 3.75 -4.21
N ARG A 172 -17.79 3.39 -3.33
CA ARG A 172 -18.91 4.24 -2.88
C ARG A 172 -18.59 5.04 -1.63
N GLN A 173 -17.46 4.75 -0.99
CA GLN A 173 -17.02 5.44 0.21
C GLN A 173 -16.60 6.90 -0.06
N ALA A 174 -16.63 7.70 1.01
CA ALA A 174 -15.92 8.98 1.02
C ALA A 174 -14.40 8.74 0.83
N SER A 175 -13.70 9.70 0.26
CA SER A 175 -12.29 9.54 -0.13
C SER A 175 -11.36 9.15 1.02
N GLU A 176 -11.56 9.71 2.21
CA GLU A 176 -10.81 9.28 3.41
C GLU A 176 -11.17 7.86 3.86
N GLN A 177 -12.44 7.46 3.76
CA GLN A 177 -12.88 6.11 4.15
C GLN A 177 -12.29 5.04 3.21
N ILE A 178 -12.05 5.38 1.93
CA ILE A 178 -11.27 4.52 1.02
C ILE A 178 -9.87 4.30 1.59
N ILE A 179 -9.20 5.36 2.05
CA ILE A 179 -7.82 5.28 2.57
C ILE A 179 -7.77 4.52 3.89
N ARG A 180 -8.74 4.73 4.79
CA ARG A 180 -8.89 3.98 6.06
C ARG A 180 -9.10 2.47 5.86
N SER A 181 -9.53 2.05 4.67
CA SER A 181 -9.67 0.63 4.33
C SER A 181 -8.34 -0.01 3.91
N LEU A 182 -7.31 0.81 3.67
CA LEU A 182 -6.02 0.40 3.09
C LEU A 182 -4.85 0.63 4.04
N VAL A 183 -4.97 1.61 4.93
CA VAL A 183 -3.86 2.05 5.79
C VAL A 183 -4.37 2.24 7.23
N PRO A 184 -3.59 1.84 8.25
CA PRO A 184 -3.89 2.14 9.65
C PRO A 184 -4.06 3.65 9.88
N ASP A 185 -5.01 4.02 10.74
CA ASP A 185 -5.34 5.43 11.01
C ASP A 185 -4.16 6.34 11.40
N PRO A 186 -3.20 5.88 12.23
CA PRO A 186 -2.00 6.66 12.58
C PRO A 186 -1.10 7.02 11.40
N ASP A 187 -1.09 6.17 10.36
CA ASP A 187 -0.25 6.33 9.17
C ASP A 187 -0.96 7.10 8.04
N ILE A 188 -2.20 7.54 8.28
CA ILE A 188 -2.95 8.38 7.35
C ILE A 188 -2.58 9.86 7.57
N GLU A 189 -1.96 10.44 6.55
CA GLU A 189 -1.58 11.84 6.57
C GLU A 189 -2.74 12.74 6.13
N ARG A 190 -3.08 13.73 6.96
CA ARG A 190 -4.20 14.65 6.74
C ARG A 190 -3.70 16.08 6.60
N LEU A 191 -3.77 16.60 5.37
CA LEU A 191 -3.28 17.92 5.00
C LEU A 191 -4.45 18.89 4.82
N TYR A 192 -4.57 19.84 5.74
CA TYR A 192 -5.62 20.86 5.72
C TYR A 192 -5.14 22.15 5.07
N HIS A 193 -5.96 22.72 4.19
CA HIS A 193 -5.77 24.00 3.52
C HIS A 193 -4.39 24.14 2.82
N ARG A 194 -3.80 23.02 2.37
CA ARG A 194 -2.54 23.02 1.63
C ARG A 194 -2.80 23.21 0.14
N SER A 195 -1.99 24.07 -0.49
CA SER A 195 -2.04 24.24 -1.93
C SER A 195 -1.53 22.98 -2.63
N GLN A 196 -1.97 22.76 -3.86
CA GLN A 196 -1.53 21.63 -4.69
C GLN A 196 0.01 21.48 -4.75
N PRO A 197 0.81 22.54 -5.02
CA PRO A 197 2.26 22.39 -5.01
C PRO A 197 2.82 21.96 -3.65
N LYS A 198 2.21 22.42 -2.54
CA LYS A 198 2.62 22.01 -1.19
C LYS A 198 2.29 20.56 -0.88
N VAL A 199 1.18 20.02 -1.42
CA VAL A 199 0.89 18.58 -1.35
C VAL A 199 1.94 17.79 -2.12
N VAL A 200 2.37 18.27 -3.29
CA VAL A 200 3.42 17.59 -4.07
C VAL A 200 4.78 17.66 -3.38
N ASP A 201 5.17 18.83 -2.85
CA ASP A 201 6.40 18.98 -2.05
C ASP A 201 6.39 18.01 -0.86
N HIS A 202 5.24 17.86 -0.21
CA HIS A 202 5.05 16.92 0.89
C HIS A 202 5.25 15.47 0.46
N VAL A 203 4.62 15.05 -0.63
CA VAL A 203 4.76 13.68 -1.17
C VAL A 203 6.21 13.37 -1.57
N LEU A 204 6.92 14.32 -2.17
CA LEU A 204 8.34 14.15 -2.48
C LEU A 204 9.19 14.01 -1.21
N ALA A 205 8.90 14.80 -0.17
CA ALA A 205 9.59 14.70 1.11
C ALA A 205 9.27 13.40 1.86
N SER A 206 8.07 12.85 1.71
CA SER A 206 7.68 11.53 2.25
C SER A 206 8.35 10.37 1.51
N GLY A 207 8.99 10.62 0.35
CA GLY A 207 9.75 9.64 -0.40
C GLY A 207 9.00 8.99 -1.56
N GLU A 208 9.75 8.23 -2.36
CA GLU A 208 9.23 7.52 -3.52
C GLU A 208 8.19 6.46 -3.12
N GLY A 209 7.31 6.12 -4.05
CA GLY A 209 6.29 5.10 -3.86
C GLY A 209 4.92 5.48 -4.41
N ILE A 210 3.91 4.72 -3.96
CA ILE A 210 2.53 4.85 -4.44
C ILE A 210 1.64 5.24 -3.27
N TYR A 211 0.84 6.27 -3.51
CA TYR A 211 -0.08 6.83 -2.54
C TYR A 211 -1.48 6.77 -3.11
N VAL A 212 -2.45 6.40 -2.28
CA VAL A 212 -3.85 6.73 -2.54
C VAL A 212 -4.10 8.12 -1.99
N VAL A 213 -4.60 9.01 -2.85
CA VAL A 213 -4.92 10.39 -2.47
C VAL A 213 -6.43 10.60 -2.46
N GLY A 214 -6.93 11.06 -1.32
CA GLY A 214 -8.31 11.45 -1.10
C GLY A 214 -8.42 12.97 -1.03
N LEU A 215 -9.40 13.52 -1.73
CA LEU A 215 -9.68 14.95 -1.80
C LEU A 215 -11.14 15.21 -1.40
N ASP A 216 -11.54 16.48 -1.26
CA ASP A 216 -12.90 16.89 -0.85
C ASP A 216 -14.01 16.20 -1.66
N THR A 217 -13.77 15.98 -2.96
CA THR A 217 -14.80 15.46 -3.89
C THR A 217 -14.23 14.47 -4.91
N HIS A 218 -13.02 13.96 -4.66
CA HIS A 218 -12.28 13.22 -5.67
C HIS A 218 -11.26 12.28 -5.03
N VAL A 219 -10.82 11.26 -5.78
CA VAL A 219 -9.83 10.27 -5.32
C VAL A 219 -9.00 9.80 -6.52
N GLY A 220 -7.77 9.37 -6.27
CA GLY A 220 -6.89 8.77 -7.27
C GLY A 220 -5.60 8.27 -6.64
N PHE A 221 -4.57 8.09 -7.46
CA PHE A 221 -3.24 7.68 -7.02
C PHE A 221 -2.21 8.76 -7.30
N LEU A 222 -1.27 8.97 -6.38
CA LEU A 222 -0.02 9.68 -6.65
C LEU A 222 1.10 8.64 -6.78
N VAL A 223 1.89 8.77 -7.84
CA VAL A 223 3.07 7.94 -8.08
C VAL A 223 4.28 8.87 -7.99
N ALA A 224 5.10 8.69 -6.97
CA ALA A 224 6.32 9.47 -6.73
C ALA A 224 7.55 8.65 -7.15
N SER A 225 8.34 9.18 -8.09
CA SER A 225 9.55 8.57 -8.65
C SER A 225 10.41 9.66 -9.27
N ASP A 226 11.73 9.63 -9.08
CA ASP A 226 12.69 10.51 -9.75
C ASP A 226 12.37 12.01 -9.61
N ASP A 227 12.09 12.46 -8.39
CA ASP A 227 11.66 13.83 -8.06
C ASP A 227 10.38 14.32 -8.78
N GLN A 228 9.61 13.40 -9.37
CA GLN A 228 8.35 13.68 -10.05
C GLN A 228 7.19 13.01 -9.34
N VAL A 229 6.03 13.66 -9.37
CA VAL A 229 4.79 13.08 -8.85
C VAL A 229 3.74 13.11 -9.95
N ARG A 230 3.24 11.94 -10.34
CA ARG A 230 2.13 11.84 -11.29
C ARG A 230 0.83 11.56 -10.56
N PHE A 231 -0.24 12.23 -10.98
CA PHE A 231 -1.59 12.01 -10.49
C PHE A 231 -2.40 11.17 -11.49
N CYS A 232 -2.63 9.90 -11.16
CA CYS A 232 -3.44 8.97 -11.94
C CYS A 232 -4.87 8.91 -11.40
N HIS A 233 -5.85 9.34 -12.19
CA HIS A 233 -7.23 9.44 -11.73
C HIS A 233 -8.26 9.46 -12.86
N SER A 234 -9.52 9.09 -12.57
CA SER A 234 -10.65 9.29 -13.49
C SER A 234 -11.18 10.72 -13.42
N SER A 235 -10.83 11.56 -14.39
CA SER A 235 -11.12 12.99 -14.38
C SER A 235 -12.50 13.33 -14.94
N ARG A 236 -13.32 14.01 -14.13
CA ARG A 236 -14.54 14.69 -14.56
C ARG A 236 -14.29 16.05 -15.21
N ARG A 237 -13.05 16.56 -15.17
CA ARG A 237 -12.70 17.91 -15.65
C ARG A 237 -12.24 17.83 -17.11
N LYS A 238 -12.91 18.59 -17.97
CA LYS A 238 -12.44 18.80 -19.35
C LYS A 238 -11.34 19.87 -19.33
N VAL A 239 -10.14 19.53 -19.80
CA VAL A 239 -9.01 20.47 -19.88
C VAL A 239 -8.57 20.58 -21.34
N ARG A 240 -8.70 21.78 -21.92
CA ARG A 240 -8.34 22.07 -23.32
C ARG A 240 -8.92 21.02 -24.30
N ARG A 241 -8.04 20.34 -25.05
CA ARG A 241 -8.38 19.30 -26.05
C ARG A 241 -8.60 17.91 -25.44
N ARG A 242 -8.36 17.72 -24.14
CA ARG A 242 -8.51 16.42 -23.48
C ARG A 242 -9.97 16.15 -23.12
N ARG A 243 -10.46 14.96 -23.51
CA ARG A 243 -11.77 14.46 -23.09
C ARG A 243 -11.72 14.05 -21.61
N ILE A 244 -12.88 14.12 -20.95
CA ILE A 244 -13.06 13.57 -19.59
C ILE A 244 -12.81 12.05 -19.60
N GLY A 245 -12.19 11.55 -18.53
CA GLY A 245 -11.72 10.17 -18.46
C GLY A 245 -10.49 9.99 -17.60
N VAL A 246 -10.02 8.74 -17.54
CA VAL A 246 -8.80 8.38 -16.82
C VAL A 246 -7.59 9.00 -17.50
N VAL A 247 -6.74 9.59 -16.68
CA VAL A 247 -5.45 10.15 -17.05
C VAL A 247 -4.41 9.92 -15.97
N CYS A 248 -3.14 9.96 -16.36
CA CYS A 248 -2.00 10.17 -15.48
C CYS A 248 -1.32 11.46 -15.94
N GLU A 249 -1.23 12.46 -15.07
CA GLU A 249 -0.70 13.79 -15.42
C GLU A 249 0.19 14.34 -14.30
N GLU A 250 1.00 15.35 -14.60
CA GLU A 250 1.86 16.01 -13.62
C GLU A 250 1.05 16.53 -12.42
N ALA A 251 1.33 15.99 -11.24
CA ALA A 251 0.56 16.27 -10.03
C ALA A 251 0.73 17.73 -9.61
N ARG A 252 1.88 18.37 -9.84
CA ARG A 252 2.12 19.77 -9.46
C ARG A 252 1.22 20.75 -10.22
N THR A 253 0.78 20.37 -11.42
CA THR A 253 -0.01 21.25 -12.32
C THR A 253 -1.44 20.78 -12.57
N SER A 254 -1.84 19.58 -12.12
CA SER A 254 -3.19 19.03 -12.32
C SER A 254 -4.29 19.82 -11.62
N PRO A 255 -5.21 20.50 -12.32
CA PRO A 255 -6.32 21.21 -11.65
C PRO A 255 -7.23 20.31 -10.80
N SER A 256 -7.14 18.99 -11.00
CA SER A 256 -7.94 17.98 -10.29
C SER A 256 -7.40 17.64 -8.91
N LEU A 257 -6.15 17.98 -8.60
CA LEU A 257 -5.52 17.75 -7.28
C LEU A 257 -5.80 18.89 -6.28
N LYS A 258 -6.33 20.02 -6.74
CA LYS A 258 -6.67 21.15 -5.85
C LYS A 258 -7.80 20.75 -4.89
N SER A 259 -7.54 20.86 -3.60
CA SER A 259 -8.46 20.50 -2.51
C SER A 259 -8.21 21.37 -1.28
N ARG A 260 -9.22 21.54 -0.43
CA ARG A 260 -9.04 22.13 0.92
C ARG A 260 -8.67 21.07 1.95
N TYR A 261 -9.05 19.83 1.70
CA TYR A 261 -8.72 18.69 2.52
C TYR A 261 -8.10 17.60 1.65
N THR A 262 -6.86 17.23 1.95
CA THR A 262 -6.14 16.17 1.26
C THR A 262 -5.75 15.11 2.26
N VAL A 263 -6.04 13.85 1.93
CA VAL A 263 -5.69 12.68 2.73
C VAL A 263 -4.77 11.80 1.89
N LEU A 264 -3.69 11.32 2.48
CA LEU A 264 -2.73 10.45 1.83
C LEU A 264 -2.64 9.15 2.64
N GLY A 265 -2.67 8.02 1.93
CA GLY A 265 -2.28 6.73 2.47
C GLY A 265 -1.26 6.10 1.54
N ARG A 266 -0.11 5.71 2.08
CA ARG A 266 0.94 5.03 1.33
C ARG A 266 0.60 3.54 1.20
N LEU A 267 0.98 2.93 0.08
CA LEU A 267 0.78 1.50 -0.17
C LEU A 267 2.00 0.65 0.21
N ASP A 268 2.78 1.11 1.19
CA ASP A 268 3.96 0.43 1.73
C ASP A 268 3.82 0.06 3.21
N ASP A 269 2.62 0.22 3.78
CA ASP A 269 2.34 -0.26 5.13
C ASP A 269 2.59 -1.79 5.22
N PRO A 270 3.41 -2.26 6.17
CA PRO A 270 3.73 -3.69 6.29
C PRO A 270 2.49 -4.57 6.47
N SER A 271 1.46 -4.10 7.19
CA SER A 271 0.24 -4.88 7.43
C SER A 271 -0.58 -5.04 6.14
N LEU A 272 -0.66 -3.98 5.33
CA LEU A 272 -1.26 -4.02 4.01
C LEU A 272 -0.51 -4.96 3.06
N LEU A 273 0.83 -4.88 3.04
CA LEU A 273 1.68 -5.72 2.19
C LEU A 273 1.52 -7.21 2.56
N ASP A 274 1.54 -7.51 3.85
CA ASP A 274 1.32 -8.86 4.36
C ASP A 274 -0.07 -9.40 4.00
N ALA A 275 -1.11 -8.58 4.15
CA ALA A 275 -2.47 -8.93 3.75
C ALA A 275 -2.57 -9.17 2.23
N TRP A 276 -1.89 -8.34 1.42
CA TRP A 276 -1.85 -8.50 -0.04
C TRP A 276 -1.16 -9.82 -0.44
N VAL A 277 0.02 -10.12 0.11
CA VAL A 277 0.73 -11.39 -0.14
C VAL A 277 -0.13 -12.59 0.27
N ALA A 278 -0.80 -12.50 1.43
CA ALA A 278 -1.68 -13.55 1.93
C ALA A 278 -2.98 -13.72 1.10
N GLY A 279 -3.30 -12.77 0.21
CA GLY A 279 -4.59 -12.73 -0.46
C GLY A 279 -5.76 -12.51 0.51
N ALA A 280 -5.51 -11.91 1.67
CA ALA A 280 -6.50 -11.69 2.70
C ALA A 280 -7.54 -10.64 2.25
N ALA A 281 -8.78 -10.82 2.69
CA ALA A 281 -9.82 -9.82 2.50
C ALA A 281 -9.50 -8.56 3.31
N LEU A 282 -9.64 -7.40 2.69
CA LEU A 282 -9.47 -6.09 3.32
C LEU A 282 -10.85 -5.53 3.67
N PRO A 283 -11.19 -5.39 4.97
CA PRO A 283 -12.44 -4.78 5.39
C PRO A 283 -12.59 -3.36 4.83
N THR A 284 -13.79 -3.04 4.34
CA THR A 284 -14.11 -1.66 3.97
C THR A 284 -14.42 -0.88 5.24
N ALA A 285 -13.60 0.12 5.56
CA ALA A 285 -13.77 0.96 6.73
C ALA A 285 -15.14 1.67 6.71
N ARG A 286 -15.79 1.72 7.88
CA ARG A 286 -17.05 2.43 8.08
C ARG A 286 -16.85 3.62 9.00
N LYS A 287 -17.68 4.64 8.80
CA LYS A 287 -17.66 5.83 9.63
C LYS A 287 -18.02 5.46 11.08
N GLY A 288 -17.12 5.78 12.02
CA GLY A 288 -17.29 5.48 13.45
C GLY A 288 -16.67 4.15 13.88
N GLU A 289 -16.08 3.39 12.97
CA GLU A 289 -15.31 2.19 13.27
C GLU A 289 -13.80 2.49 13.16
N ALA A 290 -13.01 1.74 13.93
CA ALA A 290 -11.56 1.76 13.82
C ALA A 290 -11.12 1.38 12.39
N SER A 291 -9.92 1.79 11.97
CA SER A 291 -9.39 1.42 10.65
C SER A 291 -9.33 -0.10 10.52
N ALA A 292 -9.36 -0.62 9.28
CA ALA A 292 -9.28 -2.05 9.00
C ALA A 292 -8.03 -2.74 9.60
N PHE A 293 -7.03 -1.94 9.98
CA PHE A 293 -5.76 -2.37 10.56
C PHE A 293 -5.52 -1.85 11.98
N SER A 294 -6.54 -1.30 12.64
CA SER A 294 -6.40 -0.89 14.05
C SER A 294 -6.26 -2.14 14.94
N PRO A 295 -5.34 -2.13 15.93
CA PRO A 295 -5.31 -3.18 16.94
C PRO A 295 -6.67 -3.24 17.66
N PRO A 296 -7.11 -4.42 18.12
CA PRO A 296 -8.35 -4.53 18.89
C PRO A 296 -8.24 -3.60 20.11
N GLU A 297 -9.24 -2.74 20.30
CA GLU A 297 -9.33 -1.93 21.51
C GLU A 297 -9.32 -2.89 22.71
N THR A 298 -8.30 -2.79 23.55
CA THR A 298 -8.34 -3.37 24.89
C THR A 298 -9.43 -2.62 25.64
N GLY A 299 -10.62 -3.22 25.68
CA GLY A 299 -11.76 -2.67 26.38
C GLY A 299 -11.51 -2.67 27.89
N ASP A 300 -10.84 -1.64 28.39
CA ASP A 300 -10.96 -1.25 29.79
C ASP A 300 -12.29 -0.51 29.95
N GLY A 301 -13.36 -1.31 29.96
CA GLY A 301 -14.66 -0.91 30.48
C GLY A 301 -14.59 -0.78 31.99
N LEU A 302 -13.94 0.28 32.49
CA LEU A 302 -14.14 0.72 33.86
C LEU A 302 -15.33 1.67 33.86
N ALA A 303 -16.51 1.11 34.14
CA ALA A 303 -17.71 1.87 34.41
C ALA A 303 -17.44 2.82 35.60
N ASP A 304 -17.49 4.12 35.34
CA ASP A 304 -17.55 5.18 36.33
C ASP A 304 -18.92 5.11 37.04
N LEU A 305 -18.97 4.34 38.14
CA LEU A 305 -20.06 4.38 39.09
C LEU A 305 -19.87 5.63 39.98
N GLY A 306 -20.43 6.75 39.53
CA GLY A 306 -20.59 7.94 40.37
C GLY A 306 -21.47 7.66 41.60
N PRO A 307 -21.25 8.37 42.72
CA PRO A 307 -21.76 7.97 44.03
C PRO A 307 -23.27 8.16 44.19
N GLU A 308 -23.87 7.20 44.88
CA GLU A 308 -25.27 7.17 45.30
C GLU A 308 -25.64 8.42 46.10
N THR A 309 -26.79 9.03 45.75
CA THR A 309 -27.41 10.08 46.54
C THR A 309 -28.41 9.43 47.49
N GLU A 310 -28.13 9.46 48.80
CA GLU A 310 -29.11 9.14 49.83
C GLU A 310 -30.24 10.18 49.84
N PRO A 311 -31.51 9.77 50.07
CA PRO A 311 -32.63 10.70 50.19
C PRO A 311 -32.72 11.28 51.62
N PRO A 312 -33.30 12.48 51.79
CA PRO A 312 -33.32 13.16 53.09
C PRO A 312 -34.38 12.56 54.02
N LEU A 313 -33.96 12.33 55.27
CA LEU A 313 -34.87 12.21 56.41
C LEU A 313 -35.05 13.61 57.02
N HIS A 314 -36.25 14.17 56.84
CA HIS A 314 -37.09 14.91 57.81
C HIS A 314 -38.11 15.80 57.09
#